data_AF-A0A9X5XB75-F1
#
_entry.id   AF-A0A9X5XB75-F1
#
_cell.length_a   1.000
_cell.length_b   1.000
_cell.length_c   1.000
_cell.angle_alpha   90.00
_cell.angle_beta   90.00
_cell.angle_gamma   90.00
#
_symmetry.space_group_name_H-M   'P 1'
#
loop_
_entity.id
_entity.type
_entity.pdbx_description
1 polymer ?
#
loop_
_entity_poly.entity_id
_entity_poly.type
_entity_poly.pdbx_seq_one_letter_code
_entity_poly.pdbx_strand_id
1 'polypeptide(L)' 'ATLRATTDLVQQLLGPRLAADTGEWGTFAWTEHLLGAPGYRIAGGSDEIQRNILAERVLGLPKEPKGVGR' A
#
# COMPACT_ATOMS: atom_id res chain seq x y z
N ALA A 1 -2.52 -2.09 5.40
CA ALA A 1 -1.98 -1.61 6.70
C ALA A 1 -0.60 -2.21 7.00
N THR A 2 -0.46 -3.54 7.06
CA THR A 2 0.77 -4.23 7.47
C THR A 2 2.00 -3.89 6.62
N LEU A 3 1.87 -3.91 5.29
CA LEU A 3 3.02 -3.65 4.39
C LEU A 3 3.60 -2.24 4.56
N ARG A 4 2.74 -1.23 4.78
CA ARG A 4 3.16 0.15 5.07
C ARG A 4 3.86 0.24 6.43
N ALA A 5 3.35 -0.44 7.45
CA ALA A 5 3.99 -0.46 8.76
C ALA A 5 5.39 -1.09 8.70
N THR A 6 5.57 -2.16 7.92
CA THR A 6 6.89 -2.75 7.65
C THR A 6 7.81 -1.76 6.96
N THR A 7 7.31 -1.05 5.93
CA THR A 7 8.06 0.00 5.23
C THR A 7 8.51 1.11 6.18
N ASP A 8 7.59 1.64 6.99
CA ASP A 8 7.87 2.71 7.95
C ASP A 8 8.94 2.29 8.97
N LEU A 9 8.88 1.05 9.46
CA LEU A 9 9.89 0.49 10.37
C LEU A 9 11.26 0.37 9.69
N VAL A 10 11.31 -0.18 8.48
CA VAL A 10 12.56 -0.35 7.74
C VAL A 10 13.23 0.99 7.44
N GLN A 11 12.44 2.02 7.09
CA GLN A 11 12.96 3.38 6.91
C GLN A 11 13.59 3.93 8.19
N GLN A 12 12.95 3.71 9.35
CA GLN A 12 13.48 4.17 10.64
C GLN A 12 14.77 3.44 11.03
N LEU A 13 14.87 2.13 10.76
CA LEU A 13 16.04 1.33 11.13
C LEU A 13 17.26 1.56 10.21
N LEU A 14 17.03 1.71 8.91
CA LEU A 14 18.10 1.76 7.92
C LEU A 14 18.49 3.18 7.52
N GLY A 15 17.54 4.12 7.57
CA GLY A 15 17.75 5.49 7.14
C GLY A 15 18.34 5.57 5.73
N PRO A 16 19.35 6.43 5.49
CA PRO A 16 19.96 6.59 4.15
C PRO A 16 20.56 5.32 3.55
N ARG A 17 20.89 4.30 4.35
CA ARG A 17 21.53 3.06 3.85
C ARG A 17 20.61 2.24 2.94
N LEU A 18 19.30 2.47 2.98
CA LEU A 18 18.35 1.81 2.08
C LEU A 18 18.44 2.34 0.63
N ALA A 19 19.08 3.49 0.39
CA ALA A 19 18.97 4.21 -0.88
C ALA A 19 19.88 3.69 -1.99
N ALA A 20 20.96 2.97 -1.65
CA ALA A 20 21.96 2.54 -2.61
C ALA A 20 22.45 1.12 -2.32
N ASP A 21 22.70 0.37 -3.38
CA ASP A 21 23.35 -0.93 -3.28
C ASP A 21 24.85 -0.74 -3.03
N THR A 22 25.25 -0.91 -1.78
CA THR A 22 26.64 -0.83 -1.35
C THR A 22 27.27 -2.21 -1.14
N GLY A 23 26.51 -3.29 -1.37
CA GLY A 23 26.88 -4.65 -0.99
C GLY A 23 26.78 -4.96 0.51
N GLU A 24 26.43 -3.99 1.35
CA GLU A 24 26.15 -4.23 2.77
C GLU A 24 24.90 -5.12 2.92
N TRP A 25 25.04 -6.25 3.60
CA TRP A 25 23.93 -7.18 3.77
C TRP A 25 22.76 -6.53 4.52
N GLY A 26 21.54 -6.80 4.05
CA GLY A 26 20.30 -6.41 4.74
C GLY A 26 19.90 -4.93 4.61
N THR A 27 20.62 -4.13 3.81
CA THR A 27 20.26 -2.73 3.57
C THR A 27 19.42 -2.58 2.30
N PHE A 28 20.04 -2.65 1.13
CA PHE A 28 19.40 -2.41 -0.17
C PHE A 28 18.34 -3.45 -0.54
N ALA A 29 18.38 -4.65 0.07
CA ALA A 29 17.45 -5.75 -0.19
C ALA A 29 15.97 -5.38 0.04
N TRP A 30 15.67 -4.32 0.80
CA TRP A 30 14.30 -3.87 1.09
C TRP A 30 13.69 -2.94 0.04
N THR A 31 14.46 -2.52 -0.95
CA THR A 31 14.06 -1.48 -1.91
C THR A 31 12.82 -1.88 -2.72
N GLU A 32 12.72 -3.15 -3.14
CA GLU A 32 11.54 -3.65 -3.86
C GLU A 32 10.27 -3.56 -3.00
N HIS A 33 10.33 -4.00 -1.73
CA HIS A 33 9.20 -3.90 -0.81
C HIS A 33 8.78 -2.43 -0.60
N LEU A 34 9.75 -1.54 -0.40
CA LEU A 34 9.53 -0.10 -0.24
C LEU A 34 8.81 0.53 -1.44
N LEU A 35 9.27 0.24 -2.65
CA LEU A 35 8.73 0.80 -3.89
C LEU A 35 7.40 0.14 -4.29
N GLY A 36 7.21 -1.13 -3.94
CA GLY A 36 5.96 -1.86 -4.18
C GLY A 36 4.84 -1.53 -3.19
N ALA A 37 5.19 -1.17 -1.94
CA ALA A 37 4.23 -0.96 -0.85
C ALA A 37 3.05 -0.02 -1.20
N PRO A 38 3.23 1.12 -1.91
CA PRO A 38 2.11 1.98 -2.30
C PRO A 38 1.13 1.32 -3.27
N GLY A 39 1.61 0.45 -4.17
CA GLY A 39 0.81 -0.19 -5.21
C GLY A 39 -0.28 -1.12 -4.68
N TYR A 40 -0.07 -1.73 -3.50
CA TYR A 40 -1.05 -2.62 -2.88
C TYR A 40 -2.37 -1.94 -2.50
N ARG A 41 -2.39 -0.61 -2.34
CA ARG A 41 -3.63 0.15 -2.07
C ARG A 41 -4.48 0.37 -3.31
N ILE A 42 -4.03 -0.10 -4.48
CA ILE A 42 -4.68 0.04 -5.78
C ILE A 42 -4.90 -1.33 -6.43
N ALA A 43 -3.93 -2.24 -6.28
CA ALA A 43 -3.98 -3.57 -6.86
C ALA A 43 -5.23 -4.34 -6.41
N GLY A 44 -6.04 -4.80 -7.36
CA GLY A 44 -7.29 -5.52 -7.09
C GLY A 44 -8.48 -4.65 -6.67
N GLY A 45 -8.34 -3.32 -6.77
CA GLY A 45 -9.35 -2.33 -6.36
C GLY A 45 -8.79 -1.43 -5.26
N SER A 46 -9.03 -0.13 -5.37
CA SER A 46 -8.47 0.81 -4.40
C SER A 46 -9.01 0.56 -3.01
N ASP A 47 -8.23 0.97 -2.02
CA ASP A 47 -8.62 1.03 -0.62
C ASP A 47 -10.02 1.66 -0.43
N GLU A 48 -10.33 2.75 -1.14
CA GLU A 48 -11.67 3.36 -1.13
C GLU A 48 -12.74 2.42 -1.69
N ILE A 49 -12.51 1.85 -2.87
CA ILE A 49 -13.48 0.95 -3.53
C ILE A 49 -13.76 -0.28 -2.67
N GLN A 50 -12.73 -0.88 -2.07
CA GLN A 50 -12.90 -2.04 -1.20
C GLN A 50 -13.69 -1.69 0.07
N ARG A 51 -13.45 -0.52 0.67
CA ARG A 51 -14.25 -0.04 1.80
C ARG A 51 -15.71 0.17 1.41
N ASN A 52 -15.98 0.72 0.24
CA ASN A 52 -17.34 0.91 -0.26
C ASN A 52 -18.05 -0.43 -0.48
N ILE A 53 -17.36 -1.42 -1.08
CA ILE A 53 -17.88 -2.79 -1.23
C ILE A 53 -18.23 -3.40 0.12
N LEU A 54 -17.38 -3.23 1.14
CA LEU A 54 -17.65 -3.71 2.49
C LEU A 54 -18.84 -2.98 3.12
N ALA A 55 -18.96 -1.66 2.93
CA ALA A 55 -20.08 -0.88 3.44
C ALA A 55 -21.42 -1.30 2.81
N GLU A 56 -21.46 -1.54 1.51
CA GLU A 56 -22.65 -2.04 0.81
C GLU A 56 -23.02 -3.46 1.27
N ARG A 57 -22.04 -4.38 1.32
CA ARG A 57 -22.31 -5.81 1.54
C ARG A 57 -22.48 -6.21 2.99
N VAL A 58 -21.71 -5.58 3.89
CA VAL A 58 -21.68 -5.94 5.31
C VAL A 58 -22.60 -5.01 6.10
N LEU A 59 -22.56 -3.70 5.81
CA LEU A 59 -23.34 -2.71 6.55
C LEU A 59 -24.69 -2.38 5.88
N GLY A 60 -24.95 -2.88 4.67
CA GLY A 60 -26.21 -2.64 3.95
C GLY A 60 -26.38 -1.20 3.47
N LEU A 61 -25.30 -0.43 3.36
CA LEU A 61 -25.39 0.96 2.89
C LEU A 61 -25.80 1.01 1.40
N PRO A 62 -26.48 2.10 0.98
CA PRO A 62 -26.81 2.30 -0.43
C PRO A 62 -25.56 2.29 -1.30
N LYS A 63 -25.71 1.73 -2.51
CA LYS A 63 -24.64 1.66 -3.50
C LYS A 63 -24.22 3.05 -3.96
N GLU A 64 -22.91 3.24 -4.14
CA GLU A 64 -22.41 4.50 -4.70
C GLU A 64 -22.96 4.74 -6.12
N PRO A 65 -23.32 5.99 -6.46
CA PRO A 65 -23.73 6.35 -7.80
C PRO A 65 -22.62 6.05 -8.79
N LYS A 66 -22.89 5.23 -9.81
CA LYS A 66 -21.99 5.12 -10.96
C LYS A 66 -22.07 6.46 -11.69
N GLY A 67 -20.98 7.21 -11.72
CA GLY A 67 -20.93 8.53 -12.35
C GLY A 67 -21.60 8.49 -13.73
N VAL A 68 -22.48 9.45 -14.00
CA VAL A 68 -23.15 9.59 -15.29
C VAL A 68 -22.06 9.72 -16.35
N GLY A 69 -21.99 8.72 -17.23
CA GLY A 69 -21.00 8.65 -18.30
C GLY A 69 -21.02 9.94 -19.11
N ARG A 70 -19.82 10.45 -19.39
CA ARG A 70 -19.61 11.43 -20.44
C ARG A 70 -19.43 10.69 -21.76
#